data_AF-A0ABD2CB90-F1
#
_entry.id   AF-A0ABD2CB90-F1
#
_cell.length_a   1.000
_cell.length_b   1.000
_cell.length_c   1.000
_cell.angle_alpha   90.00
_cell.angle_beta   90.00
_cell.angle_gamma   90.00
#
_symmetry.space_group_name_H-M   'P 1'
#
loop_
_entity.id
_entity.type
_entity.pdbx_description
1 polymer ?
#
loop_
_entity_poly.entity_id
_entity_poly.type
_entity_poly.pdbx_seq_one_letter_code
_entity_poly.pdbx_strand_id
1 'polypeptide(L)'
;MKTNDGKRMNAETVKVGCFQMLLVLIFCINYIIVSMNHALPAFHNYTPKFYCQPRNTTSRTYGCQIQNNWTIESNSSTELEMDSCSGDYRFAIEPGENSVVTEWILICERRYLTYLASAIYYLGALIGASIAGILADRIGRLPVQAICLYTQGTMAVALYIVQSYPTFLALRGLQGIFVQGLQNSTYILSLELFPSKSRTLVALIMQIAWAIGLILLAILSYVIPDWRILQLAVSVPTAITDNTRIPAMATG
;
A
#
# COMPACT_ATOMS: atom_id res chain seq x y z
N MET A 1 58.74 -25.64 -17.68
CA MET A 1 57.36 -25.40 -18.18
C MET A 1 56.68 -24.50 -17.15
N LYS A 2 56.84 -23.18 -17.29
CA LYS A 2 56.39 -22.18 -16.32
C LYS A 2 54.91 -21.85 -16.55
N THR A 3 54.21 -21.78 -15.43
CA THR A 3 52.79 -21.48 -15.21
C THR A 3 52.29 -20.27 -15.98
N ASN A 4 51.23 -20.46 -16.76
CA ASN A 4 50.44 -19.38 -17.36
C ASN A 4 49.39 -18.97 -16.33
N ASP A 5 49.74 -18.01 -15.47
CA ASP A 5 48.84 -17.42 -14.49
C ASP A 5 47.85 -16.53 -15.27
N GLY A 6 46.66 -17.07 -15.47
CA GLY A 6 45.55 -16.42 -16.16
C GLY A 6 45.10 -15.21 -15.37
N LYS A 7 45.70 -14.06 -15.69
CA LYS A 7 45.16 -12.70 -15.63
C LYS A 7 43.86 -12.62 -14.80
N ARG A 8 44.00 -12.62 -13.46
CA ARG A 8 42.96 -12.11 -12.57
C ARG A 8 42.67 -10.70 -13.07
N MET A 9 41.53 -10.51 -13.71
CA MET A 9 40.97 -9.19 -13.95
C MET A 9 40.91 -8.51 -12.59
N ASN A 10 41.84 -7.59 -12.37
CA ASN A 10 41.76 -6.59 -11.33
C ASN A 10 40.44 -5.88 -11.57
N ALA A 11 39.38 -6.35 -10.90
CA ALA A 11 38.63 -5.61 -9.89
C ALA A 11 38.87 -4.09 -9.85
N GLU A 12 38.89 -3.42 -11.00
CA GLU A 12 38.86 -1.97 -11.07
C GLU A 12 37.69 -1.51 -10.22
N THR A 13 37.99 -0.59 -9.31
CA THR A 13 37.03 0.17 -8.53
C THR A 13 36.19 0.97 -9.51
N VAL A 14 35.12 0.36 -10.02
CA VAL A 14 34.12 1.04 -10.85
C VAL A 14 33.61 2.21 -10.02
N LYS A 15 34.08 3.40 -10.36
CA LYS A 15 33.78 4.63 -9.65
C LYS A 15 32.32 4.95 -9.93
N VAL A 16 31.48 4.95 -8.89
CA VAL A 16 30.06 5.29 -9.03
C VAL A 16 29.97 6.73 -9.51
N GLY A 17 29.39 6.94 -10.69
CA GLY A 17 29.23 8.26 -11.29
C GLY A 17 28.16 9.09 -10.59
N CYS A 18 28.22 10.42 -10.73
CA CYS A 18 27.20 11.34 -10.20
C CYS A 18 25.80 10.99 -10.74
N PHE A 19 25.70 10.60 -12.01
CA PHE A 19 24.46 10.14 -12.64
C PHE A 19 23.89 8.88 -11.98
N GLN A 20 24.73 7.89 -11.64
CA GLN A 20 24.28 6.68 -10.94
C GLN A 20 23.77 6.99 -9.53
N MET A 21 24.39 7.94 -8.83
CA MET A 21 23.90 8.40 -7.52
C MET A 21 22.54 9.09 -7.62
N LEU A 22 22.32 9.93 -8.64
CA LEU A 22 21.02 10.57 -8.88
C LEU A 22 19.93 9.52 -9.15
N LEU A 23 20.24 8.49 -9.95
CA LEU A 23 19.31 7.40 -10.23
C LEU A 23 18.95 6.59 -8.98
N VAL A 24 19.92 6.32 -8.09
CA VAL A 24 19.63 5.64 -6.82
C VAL A 24 18.71 6.46 -5.95
N LEU A 25 18.92 7.78 -5.85
CA LEU A 25 18.04 8.66 -5.09
C LEU A 25 16.60 8.61 -5.63
N ILE A 26 16.45 8.68 -6.94
CA ILE A 26 15.16 8.56 -7.62
C ILE A 26 14.48 7.21 -7.30
N PHE A 27 15.21 6.10 -7.39
CA PHE A 27 14.65 4.78 -7.03
C PHE A 27 14.30 4.69 -5.56
N CYS A 28 15.10 5.29 -4.66
CA CYS A 28 14.79 5.34 -3.25
C CYS A 28 13.50 6.11 -2.97
N ILE A 29 13.26 7.23 -3.66
CA ILE A 29 12.01 7.99 -3.52
C ILE A 29 10.83 7.13 -3.98
N ASN A 30 10.92 6.47 -5.14
CA ASN A 30 9.87 5.55 -5.59
C ASN A 30 9.63 4.40 -4.61
N TYR A 31 10.69 3.86 -4.03
CA TYR A 31 10.61 2.74 -3.09
C TYR A 31 10.01 3.14 -1.74
N ILE A 32 10.27 4.38 -1.28
CA ILE A 32 9.60 4.99 -0.12
C ILE A 32 8.08 5.05 -0.37
N ILE A 33 7.67 5.53 -1.54
CA ILE A 33 6.24 5.67 -1.86
C ILE A 33 5.55 4.30 -1.96
N VAL A 34 6.23 3.32 -2.56
CA VAL A 34 5.76 1.93 -2.60
C VAL A 34 5.57 1.38 -1.20
N SER A 35 6.52 1.57 -0.29
CA SER A 35 6.42 1.04 1.08
C SER A 35 5.25 1.66 1.85
N MET A 36 5.04 2.97 1.70
CA MET A 36 3.87 3.64 2.24
C MET A 36 2.57 3.02 1.72
N ASN A 37 2.46 2.77 0.41
CA ASN A 37 1.27 2.16 -0.18
C ASN A 37 1.01 0.72 0.33
N HIS A 38 2.06 -0.07 0.55
CA HIS A 38 1.91 -1.41 1.13
C HIS A 38 1.47 -1.41 2.60
N ALA A 39 1.78 -0.34 3.35
CA ALA A 39 1.41 -0.21 4.75
C ALA A 39 0.08 0.56 4.96
N LEU A 40 -0.39 1.31 3.96
CA LEU A 40 -1.68 2.01 4.00
C LEU A 40 -2.88 1.13 4.44
N PRO A 41 -3.01 -0.15 4.04
CA PRO A 41 -4.12 -0.99 4.52
C PRO A 41 -4.22 -1.06 6.05
N ALA A 42 -3.11 -1.01 6.79
CA ALA A 42 -3.15 -1.02 8.25
C ALA A 42 -3.89 0.19 8.82
N PHE A 43 -3.70 1.38 8.23
CA PHE A 43 -4.37 2.61 8.61
C PHE A 43 -5.83 2.64 8.17
N HIS A 44 -6.12 2.12 6.97
CA HIS A 44 -7.51 1.98 6.51
C HIS A 44 -8.34 1.05 7.42
N ASN A 45 -7.69 0.06 8.02
CA ASN A 45 -8.34 -0.86 8.95
C ASN A 45 -8.53 -0.28 10.36
N TYR A 46 -8.05 0.95 10.61
CA TYR A 46 -8.20 1.59 11.91
C TYR A 46 -9.69 1.80 12.24
N THR A 47 -10.08 1.23 13.37
CA THR A 47 -11.44 1.32 13.90
C THR A 47 -11.41 2.19 15.16
N PRO A 48 -11.92 3.43 15.11
CA PRO A 48 -12.03 4.25 16.31
C PRO A 48 -13.05 3.65 17.29
N LYS A 49 -13.05 4.12 18.54
CA LYS A 49 -14.03 3.68 19.53
C LYS A 49 -15.43 4.01 19.03
N PHE A 50 -16.36 3.06 19.13
CA PHE A 50 -17.73 3.23 18.68
C PHE A 50 -18.72 2.75 19.73
N TYR A 51 -19.92 3.32 19.69
CA TYR A 51 -21.01 3.00 20.60
C TYR A 51 -22.34 2.97 19.86
N CYS A 52 -23.24 2.11 20.33
CA CYS A 52 -24.64 2.07 19.95
C CYS A 52 -25.41 3.05 20.85
N GLN A 53 -26.26 3.88 20.25
CA GLN A 53 -27.16 4.77 20.98
C GLN A 53 -28.61 4.57 20.51
N PRO A 54 -29.48 3.98 21.35
CA PRO A 54 -30.91 3.82 21.06
C PRO A 54 -31.63 5.16 20.87
N ARG A 55 -32.63 5.19 19.99
CA ARG A 55 -33.50 6.37 19.83
C ARG A 55 -34.28 6.59 21.14
N ASN A 56 -34.20 7.80 21.70
CA ASN A 56 -34.83 8.24 22.95
C ASN A 56 -34.12 7.90 24.28
N THR A 57 -32.86 7.44 24.26
CA THR A 57 -32.08 7.21 25.50
C THR A 57 -30.68 7.84 25.42
N THR A 58 -30.16 8.31 26.56
CA THR A 58 -28.76 8.74 26.73
C THR A 58 -27.81 7.57 27.03
N SER A 59 -28.34 6.35 27.19
CA SER A 59 -27.56 5.15 27.40
C SER A 59 -26.70 4.86 26.18
N ARG A 60 -25.40 4.67 26.41
CA ARG A 60 -24.41 4.36 25.38
C ARG A 60 -23.84 2.99 25.67
N THR A 61 -23.92 2.10 24.70
CA THR A 61 -23.32 0.78 24.83
C THR A 61 -22.17 0.66 23.85
N TYR A 62 -20.97 0.43 24.37
CA TYR A 62 -19.76 0.36 23.56
C TYR A 62 -19.62 -0.99 22.88
N GLY A 63 -19.11 -0.98 21.65
CA GLY A 63 -18.86 -2.19 20.87
C GLY A 63 -20.13 -2.80 20.25
N CYS A 64 -19.98 -4.01 19.74
CA CYS A 64 -21.05 -4.76 19.10
C CYS A 64 -21.87 -5.49 20.16
N GLN A 65 -23.18 -5.28 20.16
CA GLN A 65 -24.07 -6.04 21.03
C GLN A 65 -24.37 -7.39 20.41
N ILE A 66 -24.22 -8.45 21.20
CA ILE A 66 -24.82 -9.75 20.95
C ILE A 66 -26.01 -9.79 21.90
N GLN A 67 -27.23 -9.71 21.38
CA GLN A 67 -28.42 -9.80 22.23
C GLN A 67 -28.61 -11.25 22.67
N ASN A 68 -27.91 -11.63 23.74
CA ASN A 68 -28.16 -12.88 24.45
C ASN A 68 -29.40 -12.69 25.34
N ASN A 69 -30.58 -12.55 24.75
CA ASN A 69 -31.84 -12.72 25.50
C ASN A 69 -32.05 -14.22 25.79
N TRP A 70 -31.21 -14.80 26.65
CA TRP A 70 -31.53 -16.09 27.26
C TRP A 70 -32.49 -15.85 28.41
N THR A 71 -33.79 -15.74 28.12
CA THR A 71 -34.78 -16.36 29.00
C THR A 71 -34.88 -17.80 28.52
N ILE A 72 -34.45 -18.75 29.34
CA ILE A 72 -34.67 -20.17 29.06
C ILE A 72 -36.18 -20.41 29.15
N GLU A 73 -36.87 -20.25 28.03
CA GLU A 73 -38.10 -20.98 27.75
C GLU A 73 -37.89 -21.73 26.43
N SER A 74 -37.96 -23.05 26.56
CA SER A 74 -37.71 -24.05 25.53
C SER A 74 -38.71 -23.98 24.38
N ASN A 75 -38.21 -24.34 23.19
CA ASN A 75 -38.90 -24.64 21.94
C ASN A 75 -39.28 -23.45 21.03
N SER A 76 -38.29 -22.99 20.26
CA SER A 76 -38.42 -22.87 18.81
C SER A 76 -37.03 -22.63 18.20
N SER A 77 -36.68 -23.41 17.18
CA SER A 77 -35.50 -23.18 16.33
C SER A 77 -35.69 -21.85 15.59
N THR A 78 -35.23 -20.77 16.20
CA THR A 78 -35.17 -19.45 15.58
C THR A 78 -33.75 -19.25 15.11
N GLU A 79 -33.61 -19.04 13.81
CA GLU A 79 -32.38 -18.60 13.17
C GLU A 79 -31.80 -17.43 13.96
N LEU A 80 -30.49 -17.44 14.19
CA LEU A 80 -29.74 -16.38 14.85
C LEU A 80 -29.76 -15.12 13.98
N GLU A 81 -30.89 -14.43 13.91
CA GLU A 81 -30.93 -13.04 13.48
C GLU A 81 -30.42 -12.20 14.64
N MET A 82 -29.11 -11.97 14.62
CA MET A 82 -28.40 -11.12 15.56
C MET A 82 -28.76 -9.67 15.29
N ASP A 83 -29.89 -9.24 15.84
CA ASP A 83 -30.47 -7.95 15.50
C ASP A 83 -29.50 -6.81 15.86
N SER A 84 -29.35 -5.96 14.86
CA SER A 84 -28.56 -4.74 14.85
C SER A 84 -28.97 -3.85 16.02
N CYS A 85 -28.02 -3.03 16.51
CA CYS A 85 -28.28 -1.95 17.47
C CYS A 85 -29.70 -1.35 17.24
N SER A 86 -30.56 -1.33 18.26
CA SER A 86 -31.93 -0.79 18.14
C SER A 86 -31.97 0.73 17.85
N GLY A 87 -30.80 1.37 17.73
CA GLY A 87 -30.62 2.74 17.28
C GLY A 87 -29.48 2.83 16.28
N ASP A 88 -28.75 3.94 16.29
CA ASP A 88 -27.68 4.19 15.31
C ASP A 88 -26.30 4.00 15.97
N TYR A 89 -25.38 3.36 15.23
CA TYR A 89 -23.97 3.31 15.63
C TYR A 89 -23.32 4.68 15.41
N ARG A 90 -22.62 5.16 16.43
CA ARG A 90 -21.83 6.39 16.37
C ARG A 90 -20.39 6.12 16.77
N PHE A 91 -19.48 6.78 16.08
CA PHE A 91 -18.06 6.71 16.38
C PHE A 91 -17.68 7.90 17.27
N ALA A 92 -16.89 7.64 18.31
CA ALA A 92 -16.27 8.66 19.13
C ALA A 92 -14.94 9.06 18.48
N ILE A 93 -15.02 10.02 17.56
CA ILE A 93 -13.91 10.49 16.73
C ILE A 93 -13.57 11.95 17.08
N GLU A 94 -12.30 12.33 16.98
CA GLU A 94 -11.93 13.74 16.99
C GLU A 94 -12.42 14.45 15.70
N PRO A 95 -12.70 15.75 15.74
CA PRO A 95 -13.21 16.46 14.56
C PRO A 95 -12.20 16.41 13.40
N GLY A 96 -12.56 15.71 12.33
CA GLY A 96 -11.76 15.58 11.11
C GLY A 96 -11.08 14.23 10.90
N GLU A 97 -11.15 13.29 11.84
CA GLU A 97 -10.68 11.92 11.56
C GLU A 97 -11.76 11.15 10.81
N ASN A 98 -11.37 10.58 9.67
CA ASN A 98 -12.22 9.71 8.87
C ASN A 98 -11.40 8.51 8.47
N SER A 99 -11.93 7.31 8.70
CA SER A 99 -11.37 6.06 8.19
C SER A 99 -12.33 5.34 7.25
N VAL A 100 -11.81 4.36 6.51
CA VAL A 100 -12.62 3.47 5.66
C VAL A 100 -13.69 2.76 6.50
N VAL A 101 -13.36 2.41 7.75
CA VAL A 101 -14.30 1.77 8.68
C VAL A 101 -15.43 2.70 9.08
N THR A 102 -15.14 3.97 9.35
CA THR A 102 -16.17 4.95 9.75
C THR A 102 -17.07 5.33 8.60
N GLU A 103 -16.54 5.39 7.38
CA GLU A 103 -17.27 5.82 6.20
C GLU A 103 -18.30 4.79 5.74
N TRP A 104 -17.95 3.50 5.74
CA TRP A 104 -18.86 2.41 5.33
C TRP A 104 -19.40 1.59 6.51
N ILE A 105 -19.20 2.05 7.75
CA ILE A 105 -19.66 1.41 9.00
C ILE A 105 -19.27 -0.09 9.01
N LEU A 106 -17.98 -0.36 8.85
CA LEU A 106 -17.43 -1.73 8.74
C LEU A 106 -17.13 -2.34 10.12
N ILE A 107 -18.13 -2.35 10.99
CA ILE A 107 -18.06 -2.90 12.35
C ILE A 107 -18.93 -4.14 12.50
N CYS A 108 -18.76 -4.87 13.60
CA CYS A 108 -19.58 -6.03 13.95
C CYS A 108 -19.56 -7.11 12.87
N GLU A 109 -20.72 -7.53 12.36
CA GLU A 109 -20.84 -8.52 11.31
C GLU A 109 -20.11 -8.09 10.02
N ARG A 110 -19.99 -6.79 9.74
CA ARG A 110 -19.30 -6.26 8.55
C ARG A 110 -17.80 -6.07 8.75
N ARG A 111 -17.25 -6.39 9.94
CA ARG A 111 -15.82 -6.24 10.24
C ARG A 111 -14.92 -7.06 9.32
N TYR A 112 -15.39 -8.21 8.82
CA TYR A 112 -14.61 -9.02 7.89
C TYR A 112 -14.30 -8.29 6.58
N LEU A 113 -15.14 -7.34 6.17
CA LEU A 113 -14.95 -6.59 4.92
C LEU A 113 -13.66 -5.76 4.96
N THR A 114 -13.31 -5.21 6.12
CA THR A 114 -12.06 -4.48 6.34
C THR A 114 -10.83 -5.36 6.07
N TYR A 115 -10.84 -6.60 6.58
CA TYR A 115 -9.79 -7.58 6.29
C TYR A 115 -9.82 -8.06 4.84
N LEU A 116 -11.02 -8.20 4.25
CA LEU A 116 -11.19 -8.55 2.85
C LEU A 116 -10.57 -7.50 1.92
N ALA A 117 -10.70 -6.20 2.22
CA ALA A 117 -10.05 -5.13 1.46
C ALA A 117 -8.52 -5.28 1.45
N SER A 118 -7.94 -5.60 2.61
CA SER A 118 -6.51 -5.86 2.75
C SER A 118 -6.09 -7.12 1.99
N ALA A 119 -6.88 -8.20 2.09
CA ALA A 119 -6.63 -9.45 1.38
C ALA A 119 -6.66 -9.23 -0.13
N ILE A 120 -7.66 -8.52 -0.66
CA ILE A 120 -7.78 -8.21 -2.08
C ILE A 120 -6.59 -7.38 -2.57
N TYR A 121 -6.11 -6.42 -1.78
CA TYR A 121 -4.89 -5.67 -2.10
C TYR A 121 -3.67 -6.59 -2.24
N TYR A 122 -3.42 -7.48 -1.26
CA TYR A 122 -2.26 -8.38 -1.31
C TYR A 122 -2.40 -9.51 -2.34
N LEU A 123 -3.62 -9.97 -2.63
CA LEU A 123 -3.90 -10.86 -3.75
C LEU A 123 -3.59 -10.18 -5.08
N GLY A 124 -4.00 -8.92 -5.24
CA GLY A 124 -3.61 -8.08 -6.36
C GLY A 124 -2.09 -7.96 -6.46
N ALA A 125 -1.39 -7.72 -5.35
CA ALA A 125 0.07 -7.67 -5.32
C ALA A 125 0.70 -8.99 -5.80
N LEU A 126 0.23 -10.15 -5.32
CA LEU A 126 0.72 -11.46 -5.76
C LEU A 126 0.60 -11.65 -7.29
N ILE A 127 -0.57 -11.28 -7.84
CA ILE A 127 -0.82 -11.33 -9.29
C ILE A 127 0.11 -10.34 -10.01
N GLY A 128 0.23 -9.12 -9.49
CA GLY A 128 1.09 -8.08 -10.03
C GLY A 128 2.56 -8.45 -10.08
N ALA A 129 3.07 -9.16 -9.07
CA ALA A 129 4.45 -9.65 -9.06
C ALA A 129 4.74 -10.56 -10.27
N SER A 130 3.79 -11.43 -10.61
CA SER A 130 3.92 -12.38 -11.72
C SER A 130 3.77 -11.68 -13.08
N ILE A 131 2.75 -10.85 -13.23
CA ILE A 131 2.49 -10.10 -14.48
C ILE A 131 3.64 -9.15 -14.78
N ALA A 132 4.11 -8.39 -13.78
CA ALA A 132 5.19 -7.44 -13.98
C ALA A 132 6.50 -8.12 -14.36
N GLY A 133 6.79 -9.31 -13.84
CA GLY A 133 7.95 -10.11 -14.26
C GLY A 133 7.88 -10.49 -15.73
N ILE A 134 6.76 -11.09 -16.16
CA ILE A 134 6.55 -11.49 -17.56
C ILE A 134 6.61 -10.27 -18.49
N LEU A 135 5.98 -9.16 -18.09
CA LEU A 135 5.94 -7.95 -18.91
C LEU A 135 7.33 -7.30 -18.99
N ALA A 136 8.09 -7.28 -17.87
CA ALA A 136 9.44 -6.75 -17.83
C ALA A 136 10.39 -7.50 -18.77
N ASP A 137 10.23 -8.82 -18.89
CA ASP A 137 11.05 -9.63 -19.79
C ASP A 137 10.67 -9.42 -21.27
N ARG A 138 9.45 -8.94 -21.56
CA ARG A 138 8.94 -8.74 -22.93
C ARG A 138 9.18 -7.33 -23.47
N ILE A 139 8.81 -6.30 -22.71
CA ILE A 139 8.88 -4.89 -23.14
C ILE A 139 10.01 -4.11 -22.44
N GLY A 140 10.72 -4.74 -21.49
CA GLY A 140 11.76 -4.12 -20.68
C GLY A 140 11.25 -3.57 -19.36
N ARG A 141 12.15 -3.48 -18.36
CA ARG A 141 11.81 -3.03 -17.00
C ARG A 141 11.44 -1.56 -16.89
N LEU A 142 12.13 -0.69 -17.63
CA LEU A 142 11.89 0.77 -17.60
C LEU A 142 10.47 1.14 -18.06
N PRO A 143 9.97 0.64 -19.23
CA PRO A 143 8.59 0.88 -19.63
C PRO A 143 7.55 0.34 -18.64
N VAL A 144 7.77 -0.86 -18.10
CA VAL A 144 6.88 -1.44 -17.07
C VAL A 144 6.83 -0.57 -15.83
N GLN A 145 7.98 -0.10 -15.35
CA GLN A 145 8.06 0.80 -14.22
C GLN A 145 7.27 2.09 -14.45
N ALA A 146 7.40 2.70 -15.64
CA ALA A 146 6.66 3.91 -16.01
C ALA A 146 5.15 3.69 -16.05
N ILE A 147 4.70 2.58 -16.66
CA ILE A 147 3.28 2.20 -16.69
C ILE A 147 2.73 2.08 -15.26
N CYS A 148 3.43 1.36 -14.38
CA CYS A 148 3.03 1.20 -12.99
C CYS A 148 2.97 2.53 -12.23
N LEU A 149 3.91 3.46 -12.46
CA LEU A 149 3.89 4.80 -11.83
C LEU A 149 2.65 5.61 -12.21
N TYR A 150 2.36 5.69 -13.52
CA TYR A 150 1.20 6.45 -13.99
C TYR A 150 -0.11 5.82 -13.53
N THR A 151 -0.25 4.50 -13.63
CA THR A 151 -1.47 3.83 -13.20
C THR A 151 -1.68 3.97 -11.70
N GLN A 152 -0.63 3.86 -10.87
CA GLN A 152 -0.71 4.11 -9.44
C GLN A 152 -1.24 5.51 -9.12
N GLY A 153 -0.72 6.55 -9.79
CA GLY A 153 -1.20 7.92 -9.62
C GLY A 153 -2.68 8.07 -9.97
N THR A 154 -3.12 7.50 -11.10
CA THR A 154 -4.54 7.52 -11.50
C THR A 154 -5.45 6.76 -10.53
N MET A 155 -4.99 5.62 -10.00
CA MET A 155 -5.74 4.84 -9.02
C MET A 155 -5.91 5.60 -7.70
N ALA A 156 -4.91 6.39 -7.28
CA ALA A 156 -5.02 7.22 -6.08
C ALA A 156 -6.11 8.29 -6.20
N VAL A 157 -6.19 8.95 -7.36
CA VAL A 157 -7.27 9.90 -7.66
C VAL A 157 -8.63 9.19 -7.72
N ALA A 158 -8.70 8.01 -8.35
CA ALA A 158 -9.92 7.21 -8.38
C ALA A 158 -10.40 6.80 -6.98
N LEU A 159 -9.47 6.43 -6.09
CA LEU A 159 -9.76 6.08 -4.69
C LEU A 159 -10.17 7.29 -3.84
N TYR A 160 -9.78 8.51 -4.22
CA TYR A 160 -10.25 9.73 -3.57
C TYR A 160 -11.73 10.02 -3.88
N ILE A 161 -12.18 9.76 -5.11
CA ILE A 161 -13.55 10.07 -5.56
C ILE A 161 -14.57 8.95 -5.31
N VAL A 162 -14.10 7.73 -5.04
CA VAL A 162 -14.98 6.56 -4.93
C VAL A 162 -15.95 6.68 -3.75
N GLN A 163 -17.24 6.40 -3.94
CA GLN A 163 -18.24 6.40 -2.84
C GLN A 163 -18.78 5.00 -2.54
N SER A 164 -18.65 4.07 -3.49
CA SER A 164 -19.16 2.71 -3.40
C SER A 164 -18.09 1.74 -2.87
N TYR A 165 -18.45 0.96 -1.85
CA TYR A 165 -17.52 0.01 -1.21
C TYR A 165 -17.03 -1.11 -2.15
N PRO A 166 -17.88 -1.77 -2.98
CA PRO A 166 -17.41 -2.73 -3.98
C PRO A 166 -16.41 -2.12 -4.99
N THR A 167 -16.66 -0.89 -5.43
CA THR A 167 -15.74 -0.19 -6.35
C THR A 167 -14.42 0.12 -5.66
N PHE A 168 -14.45 0.51 -4.39
CA PHE A 168 -13.25 0.68 -3.57
C PHE A 168 -12.43 -0.61 -3.49
N LEU A 169 -13.06 -1.77 -3.25
CA LEU A 169 -12.38 -3.07 -3.24
C LEU A 169 -11.70 -3.39 -4.58
N ALA A 170 -12.40 -3.17 -5.69
CA ALA A 170 -11.85 -3.40 -7.03
C ALA A 170 -10.63 -2.51 -7.30
N LEU A 171 -10.74 -1.21 -6.99
CA LEU A 171 -9.64 -0.26 -7.12
C LEU A 171 -8.45 -0.63 -6.22
N ARG A 172 -8.69 -1.17 -5.02
CA ARG A 172 -7.62 -1.66 -4.13
C ARG A 172 -6.89 -2.88 -4.70
N GLY A 173 -7.62 -3.82 -5.29
CA GLY A 173 -7.01 -4.96 -5.98
C GLY A 173 -6.12 -4.51 -7.14
N LEU A 174 -6.64 -3.60 -7.98
CA LEU A 174 -5.87 -3.01 -9.09
C LEU A 174 -4.66 -2.23 -8.59
N GLN A 175 -4.80 -1.44 -7.53
CA GLN A 175 -3.68 -0.73 -6.91
C GLN A 175 -2.60 -1.70 -6.44
N GLY A 176 -2.96 -2.82 -5.82
CA GLY A 176 -2.01 -3.87 -5.40
C GLY A 176 -1.19 -4.42 -6.56
N ILE A 177 -1.83 -4.69 -7.72
CA ILE A 177 -1.15 -5.18 -8.93
C ILE A 177 -0.05 -4.21 -9.36
N PHE A 178 -0.38 -2.93 -9.51
CA PHE A 178 0.55 -1.94 -10.04
C PHE A 178 1.62 -1.54 -9.03
N VAL A 179 1.29 -1.42 -7.74
CA VAL A 179 2.27 -1.09 -6.69
C VAL A 179 3.32 -2.20 -6.56
N GLN A 180 2.91 -3.47 -6.59
CA GLN A 180 3.89 -4.57 -6.56
C GLN A 180 4.74 -4.63 -7.84
N GLY A 181 4.14 -4.35 -9.00
CA GLY A 181 4.88 -4.27 -10.27
C GLY A 181 5.93 -3.15 -10.26
N LEU A 182 5.59 -2.01 -9.65
CA LEU A 182 6.50 -0.90 -9.43
C LEU A 182 7.64 -1.30 -8.49
N GLN A 183 7.33 -1.98 -7.37
CA GLN A 183 8.32 -2.47 -6.42
C GLN A 183 9.35 -3.36 -7.11
N ASN A 184 8.88 -4.39 -7.83
CA ASN A 184 9.75 -5.40 -8.45
C ASN A 184 10.61 -4.76 -9.54
N SER A 185 10.01 -3.96 -10.42
CA SER A 185 10.73 -3.30 -11.51
C SER A 185 11.78 -2.34 -10.97
N THR A 186 11.44 -1.52 -9.97
CA THR A 186 12.37 -0.56 -9.35
C THR A 186 13.52 -1.27 -8.65
N TYR A 187 13.23 -2.31 -7.86
CA TYR A 187 14.26 -3.06 -7.15
C TYR A 187 15.24 -3.73 -8.11
N ILE A 188 14.75 -4.43 -9.13
CA ILE A 188 15.63 -5.13 -10.07
C ILE A 188 16.44 -4.15 -10.93
N LEU A 189 15.81 -3.07 -11.42
CA LEU A 189 16.51 -2.05 -12.18
C LEU A 189 17.65 -1.41 -11.36
N SER A 190 17.43 -1.19 -10.06
CA SER A 190 18.48 -0.71 -9.16
C SER A 190 19.68 -1.66 -9.06
N LEU A 191 19.48 -2.97 -9.18
CA LEU A 191 20.56 -3.96 -9.13
C LEU A 191 21.25 -4.16 -10.49
N GLU A 192 20.53 -3.96 -11.59
CA GLU A 192 21.06 -4.05 -12.95
C GLU A 192 22.03 -2.90 -13.27
N LEU A 193 21.75 -1.70 -12.74
CA LEU A 193 22.57 -0.50 -12.96
C LEU A 193 23.92 -0.51 -12.25
N PHE A 194 24.11 -1.42 -11.29
CA PHE A 194 25.31 -1.49 -10.46
C PHE A 194 26.11 -2.77 -10.71
N PRO A 195 27.45 -2.69 -10.64
CA PRO A 195 28.31 -3.85 -10.74
C PRO A 195 28.03 -4.82 -9.59
N SER A 196 28.25 -6.11 -9.83
CA SER A 196 27.92 -7.20 -8.90
C SER A 196 28.44 -7.00 -7.47
N LYS A 197 29.61 -6.36 -7.33
CA LYS A 197 30.24 -6.08 -6.03
C LYS A 197 29.46 -5.07 -5.16
N SER A 198 28.75 -4.14 -5.77
CA SER A 198 28.00 -3.09 -5.07
C SER A 198 26.52 -3.43 -4.91
N ARG A 199 26.03 -4.50 -5.54
CA ARG A 199 24.60 -4.89 -5.50
C ARG A 199 24.07 -5.09 -4.08
N THR A 200 24.86 -5.71 -3.20
CA THR A 200 24.45 -5.89 -1.79
C THR A 200 24.26 -4.55 -1.08
N LEU A 201 25.17 -3.59 -1.30
CA LEU A 201 25.04 -2.25 -0.72
C LEU A 201 23.81 -1.52 -1.25
N VAL A 202 23.55 -1.58 -2.56
CA VAL A 202 22.37 -0.97 -3.18
C VAL A 202 21.09 -1.60 -2.63
N ALA A 203 21.03 -2.93 -2.53
CA ALA A 203 19.89 -3.62 -1.93
C ALA A 203 19.63 -3.14 -0.48
N LEU A 204 20.69 -2.99 0.33
CA LEU A 204 20.57 -2.45 1.69
C LEU A 204 20.04 -1.02 1.70
N ILE A 205 20.54 -0.15 0.83
CA ILE A 205 20.04 1.24 0.69
C ILE A 205 18.55 1.24 0.36
N MET A 206 18.10 0.39 -0.57
CA MET A 206 16.69 0.26 -0.91
C MET A 206 15.84 -0.20 0.29
N GLN A 207 16.33 -1.14 1.10
CA GLN A 207 15.60 -1.57 2.31
C GLN A 207 15.58 -0.51 3.41
N ILE A 208 16.63 0.30 3.53
CA ILE A 208 16.60 1.48 4.40
C ILE A 208 15.54 2.47 3.91
N ALA A 209 15.47 2.73 2.61
CA ALA A 209 14.44 3.58 2.01
C ALA A 209 13.02 3.03 2.30
N TRP A 210 12.82 1.71 2.22
CA TRP A 210 11.56 1.08 2.61
C TRP A 210 11.17 1.41 4.05
N ALA A 211 12.10 1.21 5.00
CA ALA A 211 11.89 1.48 6.42
C ALA A 211 11.58 2.96 6.68
N ILE A 212 12.29 3.88 6.01
CA ILE A 212 12.02 5.32 6.06
C ILE A 212 10.57 5.61 5.62
N GLY A 213 10.09 4.99 4.55
CA GLY A 213 8.72 5.18 4.09
C GLY A 213 7.67 4.71 5.11
N LEU A 214 7.92 3.64 5.86
CA LEU A 214 7.04 3.21 6.95
C LEU A 214 6.97 4.24 8.09
N ILE A 215 8.12 4.79 8.48
CA ILE A 215 8.21 5.83 9.52
C ILE A 215 7.48 7.10 9.04
N LEU A 216 7.73 7.52 7.81
CA LEU A 216 7.06 8.68 7.21
C LEU A 216 5.54 8.48 7.12
N LEU A 217 5.06 7.27 6.78
CA LEU A 217 3.63 6.99 6.77
C LEU A 217 3.02 7.13 8.17
N ALA A 218 3.68 6.63 9.21
CA ALA A 218 3.22 6.79 10.58
C ALA A 218 3.09 8.28 10.96
N ILE A 219 4.09 9.11 10.61
CA ILE A 219 4.04 10.56 10.83
C ILE A 219 2.89 11.20 10.03
N LEU A 220 2.76 10.87 8.75
CA LEU A 220 1.70 11.41 7.89
C LEU A 220 0.31 11.02 8.39
N SER A 221 0.13 9.79 8.89
CA SER A 221 -1.15 9.34 9.43
C SER A 221 -1.58 10.10 10.69
N TYR A 222 -0.61 10.60 11.46
CA TYR A 222 -0.87 11.42 12.64
C TYR A 222 -1.28 12.85 12.26
N VAL A 223 -0.66 13.41 11.21
CA VAL A 223 -0.94 14.77 10.74
C VAL A 223 -2.20 14.85 9.87
N ILE A 224 -2.48 13.79 9.10
CA ILE A 224 -3.59 13.69 8.16
C ILE A 224 -4.52 12.55 8.60
N PRO A 225 -5.51 12.84 9.45
CA PRO A 225 -6.40 11.83 10.00
C PRO A 225 -7.55 11.43 9.04
N ASP A 226 -7.63 12.04 7.85
CA ASP A 226 -8.56 11.65 6.79
C ASP A 226 -7.88 10.67 5.81
N TRP A 227 -8.46 9.47 5.68
CA TRP A 227 -7.89 8.41 4.87
C TRP A 227 -7.81 8.74 3.37
N ARG A 228 -8.75 9.53 2.83
CA ARG A 228 -8.78 9.88 1.39
C ARG A 228 -7.66 10.86 1.07
N ILE A 229 -7.48 11.86 1.93
CA ILE A 229 -6.40 12.84 1.80
C ILE A 229 -5.04 12.15 2.02
N LEU A 230 -4.93 11.25 2.99
CA LEU A 230 -3.70 10.49 3.25
C LEU A 230 -3.31 9.62 2.06
N GLN A 231 -4.26 8.90 1.45
CA GLN A 231 -4.06 8.09 0.25
C GLN A 231 -3.52 8.95 -0.93
N LEU A 232 -4.08 10.14 -1.13
CA LEU A 232 -3.58 11.09 -2.13
C LEU A 232 -2.18 11.61 -1.78
N ALA A 233 -1.96 12.07 -0.56
CA ALA A 233 -0.68 12.63 -0.12
C ALA A 233 0.48 11.64 -0.30
N VAL A 234 0.22 10.36 -0.03
CA VAL A 234 1.20 9.27 -0.24
C VAL A 234 1.46 9.01 -1.72
N SER A 235 0.49 9.22 -2.59
CA SER A 235 0.58 8.84 -4.01
C SER A 235 0.96 9.99 -4.95
N VAL A 236 0.65 11.25 -4.63
CA VAL A 236 1.02 12.42 -5.46
C VAL A 236 2.51 12.49 -5.79
N PRO A 237 3.45 12.17 -4.86
CA PRO A 237 4.86 12.17 -5.16
C PRO A 237 5.26 11.23 -6.32
N THR A 238 4.50 10.16 -6.62
CA THR A 238 4.83 9.26 -7.74
C THR A 238 4.68 9.93 -9.11
N ALA A 239 3.79 10.91 -9.24
CA ALA A 239 3.60 11.65 -10.48
C ALA A 239 4.76 12.62 -10.74
N ILE A 240 5.43 13.07 -9.68
CA ILE A 240 6.56 14.00 -9.76
C ILE A 240 7.86 13.25 -10.07
N THR A 241 8.01 12.02 -9.56
CA THR A 241 9.17 11.15 -9.82
C THR A 241 9.10 10.41 -11.17
N ASP A 242 8.40 10.99 -12.14
CA ASP A 242 8.30 10.43 -13.48
C ASP A 242 9.68 10.33 -14.14
N ASN A 243 10.11 9.08 -14.26
CA ASN A 243 11.42 8.66 -14.72
C ASN A 243 11.50 8.49 -16.25
N THR A 244 10.45 8.82 -16.98
CA THR A 244 10.40 8.70 -18.44
C THR A 244 11.50 9.50 -19.16
N ARG A 245 12.15 10.47 -18.49
CA ARG A 245 13.26 11.26 -19.04
C ARG A 245 14.66 10.67 -18.84
N ILE A 246 14.81 9.60 -18.05
CA ILE A 246 16.11 8.93 -17.82
C ILE A 246 16.79 8.47 -19.12
N PRO A 247 16.11 7.80 -20.08
CA PRO A 247 16.78 7.40 -21.33
C PRO A 247 17.24 8.58 -22.20
N ALA A 248 16.62 9.76 -22.08
CA ALA A 248 17.04 10.97 -22.77
C ALA A 248 18.30 11.61 -22.14
N MET A 249 18.57 11.37 -20.85
CA MET A 249 19.79 11.86 -20.17
C MET A 249 21.00 10.95 -20.38
N ALA A 250 20.79 9.66 -20.66
CA ALA A 250 21.88 8.69 -20.88
C ALA A 250 22.48 8.76 -22.31
N THR A 251 21.86 9.53 -23.21
CA THR A 251 22.27 9.68 -24.61
C THR A 251 22.87 11.06 -24.94
N GLY A 252 23.06 11.91 -23.92
CA GLY A 252 23.65 13.26 -24.03
C GLY A 252 25.06 13.37 -23.46
#